data_AF-A0A0S7YLB9-F1
#
_entry.id   AF-A0A0S7YLB9-F1
#
_cell.length_a   1.000
_cell.length_b   1.000
_cell.length_c   1.000
_cell.angle_alpha   90.00
_cell.angle_beta   90.00
_cell.angle_gamma   90.00
#
_symmetry.space_group_name_H-M   'P 1'
#
loop_
_entity.id
_entity.type
_entity.pdbx_description
1 polymer ?
#
loop_
_entity_poly.entity_id
_entity_poly.type
_entity_poly.pdbx_seq_one_letter_code
_entity_poly.pdbx_strand_id
1 'polypeptide(L)'
;MAFLAVASPLTAQNPMAGPTEWQWTSDRPDANAPMGVFGARTLEEGEIEIGYRYYQTNWEKMYNGTDTTSSADLLNTYDDVPISRRDIRHQLRFGWGISQNLSLIARGEFAVLERDTWVNGTTQTRNTVEDLGDVEVGLLYNIYAGGPYRLHVQGGAVIPTGKAVTYGESGSTVVHLPYDMRTSGGTFGAVLGVTGSAQNEFGSLGAQFRFRTDFGENDADFKLGDQYEANGWAAYR
;
A
#
# COMPACT_ATOMS: atom_id res chain seq x y z
N MET A 1 -16.94 0.45 1.56
CA MET A 1 -17.45 -0.52 2.54
C MET A 1 -16.56 -1.75 2.42
N ALA A 2 -15.66 -1.99 3.39
CA ALA A 2 -14.71 -3.10 3.35
C ALA A 2 -15.17 -4.16 4.35
N PHE A 3 -15.31 -5.40 3.90
CA PHE A 3 -15.61 -6.54 4.76
C PHE A 3 -14.29 -7.22 5.11
N LEU A 4 -13.96 -7.26 6.40
CA LEU A 4 -12.90 -8.09 6.95
C LEU A 4 -13.59 -9.24 7.70
N ALA A 5 -13.40 -10.48 7.22
CA ALA A 5 -13.88 -11.66 7.90
C ALA A 5 -12.66 -12.41 8.45
N VAL A 6 -12.47 -12.36 9.77
CA VAL A 6 -11.48 -13.17 10.48
C VAL A 6 -12.25 -14.25 11.23
N ALA A 7 -11.87 -15.52 11.03
CA ALA A 7 -12.44 -16.65 11.75
C ALA A 7 -11.37 -17.22 12.68
N SER A 8 -11.50 -16.96 13.99
CA SER A 8 -10.62 -17.51 15.03
C SER A 8 -11.35 -18.61 15.83
N PRO A 9 -10.70 -19.75 16.15
CA PRO A 9 -11.26 -20.76 17.07
C PRO A 9 -11.11 -20.32 18.53
N LEU A 10 -12.23 -20.23 19.26
CA LEU A 10 -12.25 -20.00 20.72
C LEU A 10 -11.48 -21.11 21.46
N THR A 11 -10.44 -20.75 22.20
CA THR A 11 -9.87 -21.60 23.27
C THR A 11 -9.91 -20.88 24.62
N ALA A 12 -10.35 -21.63 25.63
CA ALA A 12 -10.74 -21.14 26.95
C ALA A 12 -9.54 -20.77 27.84
N GLN A 13 -9.64 -19.65 28.57
CA GLN A 13 -8.66 -19.25 29.59
C GLN A 13 -9.04 -19.75 30.99
N ASN A 14 -8.06 -20.32 31.68
CA ASN A 14 -8.11 -20.76 33.08
C ASN A 14 -7.52 -19.65 33.98
N PRO A 15 -8.10 -19.28 35.15
CA PRO A 15 -7.58 -18.17 35.95
C PRO A 15 -6.59 -18.63 37.04
N MET A 16 -5.51 -17.87 37.26
CA MET A 16 -4.95 -17.39 38.55
C MET A 16 -3.40 -17.32 38.62
N ALA A 17 -2.90 -16.12 39.02
CA ALA A 17 -1.77 -15.82 39.94
C ALA A 17 -0.64 -14.88 39.40
N GLY A 18 -0.43 -13.74 40.09
CA GLY A 18 0.66 -12.75 39.91
C GLY A 18 0.13 -11.33 39.55
N PRO A 19 0.87 -10.21 39.80
CA PRO A 19 0.51 -8.93 39.18
C PRO A 19 0.47 -9.20 37.68
N THR A 20 -0.74 -9.23 37.11
CA THR A 20 -0.99 -9.78 35.79
C THR A 20 -0.17 -9.01 34.76
N GLU A 21 0.99 -9.57 34.39
CA GLU A 21 1.69 -9.13 33.20
C GLU A 21 0.71 -9.31 32.05
N TRP A 22 0.26 -8.18 31.51
CA TRP A 22 -0.73 -8.16 30.46
C TRP A 22 -0.25 -9.05 29.32
N GLN A 23 -1.05 -10.04 28.93
CA GLN A 23 -0.73 -10.92 27.80
C GLN A 23 -1.42 -10.39 26.55
N TRP A 24 -0.68 -10.28 25.46
CA TRP A 24 -1.24 -9.90 24.16
C TRP A 24 -2.34 -10.87 23.74
N THR A 25 -3.46 -10.32 23.25
CA THR A 25 -4.59 -11.07 22.69
C THR A 25 -4.94 -10.54 21.30
N SER A 26 -4.93 -11.43 20.30
CA SER A 26 -5.20 -11.14 18.88
C SER A 26 -6.68 -10.91 18.59
N ASP A 27 -7.58 -11.49 19.38
CA ASP A 27 -9.03 -11.46 19.15
C ASP A 27 -9.70 -10.09 19.43
N ARG A 28 -8.95 -9.14 19.98
CA ARG A 28 -9.50 -7.82 20.29
C ARG A 28 -9.59 -6.95 19.02
N PRO A 29 -10.67 -6.17 18.82
CA PRO A 29 -10.75 -5.23 17.71
C PRO A 29 -9.58 -4.23 17.69
N ASP A 30 -9.17 -3.76 18.88
CA ASP A 30 -8.05 -2.84 19.02
C ASP A 30 -6.68 -3.51 18.86
N ALA A 31 -6.57 -4.85 18.80
CA ALA A 31 -5.29 -5.53 18.54
C ALA A 31 -4.83 -5.43 17.08
N ASN A 32 -5.72 -5.00 16.18
CA ASN A 32 -5.46 -4.96 14.75
C ASN A 32 -5.02 -3.56 14.32
N ALA A 33 -3.99 -3.50 13.48
CA ALA A 33 -3.61 -2.24 12.86
C ALA A 33 -4.71 -1.73 11.92
N PRO A 34 -4.76 -0.41 11.65
CA PRO A 34 -5.67 0.13 10.65
C PRO A 34 -5.48 -0.56 9.30
N MET A 35 -6.58 -0.71 8.54
CA MET A 35 -6.59 -1.37 7.22
C MET A 35 -5.55 -0.81 6.22
N GLY A 36 -5.06 0.42 6.43
CA GLY A 36 -4.01 1.01 5.61
C GLY A 36 -2.64 0.34 5.76
N VAL A 37 -2.35 -0.25 6.92
CA VAL A 37 -1.04 -0.85 7.26
C VAL A 37 -0.99 -2.29 6.77
N PHE A 38 -0.06 -2.60 5.88
CA PHE A 38 0.12 -3.94 5.33
C PHE A 38 1.19 -4.71 6.12
N GLY A 39 0.98 -6.00 6.36
CA GLY A 39 1.93 -6.84 7.11
C GLY A 39 2.12 -6.41 8.56
N ALA A 40 1.07 -5.87 9.20
CA ALA A 40 1.15 -5.27 10.53
C ALA A 40 1.19 -6.29 11.69
N ARG A 41 0.92 -7.58 11.42
CA ARG A 41 1.03 -8.68 12.38
C ARG A 41 1.47 -9.95 11.68
N THR A 42 2.12 -10.85 12.41
CA THR A 42 2.23 -12.25 12.02
C THR A 42 0.90 -12.97 12.25
N LEU A 43 0.67 -14.01 11.48
CA LEU A 43 -0.47 -14.91 11.53
C LEU A 43 -0.10 -16.18 12.30
N GLU A 44 -1.08 -16.76 13.00
CA GLU A 44 -0.93 -18.04 13.68
C GLU A 44 -0.75 -19.19 12.68
N GLU A 45 -0.17 -20.31 13.11
CA GLU A 45 0.06 -21.45 12.22
C GLU A 45 -1.26 -21.97 11.63
N GLY A 46 -1.33 -22.00 10.29
CA GLY A 46 -2.53 -22.37 9.55
C GLY A 46 -3.57 -21.26 9.39
N GLU A 47 -3.39 -20.09 10.02
CA GLU A 47 -4.28 -18.94 9.85
C GLU A 47 -4.15 -18.38 8.43
N ILE A 48 -5.30 -18.08 7.80
CA ILE A 48 -5.38 -17.47 6.48
C ILE A 48 -6.07 -16.12 6.60
N GLU A 49 -5.45 -15.09 6.03
CA GLU A 49 -6.01 -13.74 5.95
C GLU A 49 -6.25 -13.38 4.48
N ILE A 50 -7.47 -12.99 4.12
CA ILE A 50 -7.81 -12.50 2.78
C ILE A 50 -8.44 -11.12 2.93
N GLY A 51 -7.90 -10.16 2.20
CA GLY A 51 -8.37 -8.78 2.23
C GLY A 51 -8.60 -8.22 0.84
N TYR A 52 -9.67 -7.45 0.69
CA TYR A 52 -9.92 -6.66 -0.50
C TYR A 52 -10.08 -5.18 -0.13
N ARG A 53 -9.36 -4.30 -0.82
CA ARG A 53 -9.44 -2.86 -0.62
C ARG A 53 -9.72 -2.18 -1.96
N TYR A 54 -10.84 -1.47 -2.00
CA TYR A 54 -11.12 -0.46 -3.00
C TYR A 54 -10.69 0.91 -2.47
N TYR A 55 -9.97 1.68 -3.28
CA TYR A 55 -9.70 3.09 -2.98
C TYR A 55 -9.67 3.92 -4.26
N GLN A 56 -10.13 5.16 -4.13
CA GLN A 56 -10.15 6.15 -5.19
C GLN A 56 -9.44 7.41 -4.71
N THR A 57 -8.51 7.92 -5.52
CA THR A 57 -7.84 9.20 -5.28
C THR A 57 -8.20 10.16 -6.41
N ASN A 58 -8.67 11.36 -6.07
CA ASN A 58 -8.98 12.41 -7.04
C ASN A 58 -8.00 13.56 -6.85
N TRP A 59 -7.41 14.01 -7.94
CA TRP A 59 -6.51 15.16 -8.02
C TRP A 59 -7.15 16.21 -8.91
N GLU A 60 -7.38 17.42 -8.39
CA GLU A 60 -8.16 18.46 -9.10
C GLU A 60 -7.48 19.85 -9.09
N LYS A 61 -6.29 19.98 -8.47
CA LYS A 61 -5.61 21.26 -8.30
C LYS A 61 -4.18 21.18 -8.83
N MET A 62 -3.75 22.27 -9.46
CA MET A 62 -2.38 22.48 -9.91
C MET A 62 -1.68 23.46 -8.98
N TYR A 63 -0.37 23.29 -8.81
CA TYR A 63 0.46 24.12 -7.95
C TYR A 63 1.70 24.61 -8.71
N ASN A 64 2.10 25.85 -8.44
CA ASN A 64 3.43 26.37 -8.77
C ASN A 64 4.13 26.72 -7.46
N GLY A 65 5.10 25.90 -7.05
CA GLY A 65 5.63 25.94 -5.69
C GLY A 65 4.55 25.58 -4.68
N THR A 66 4.24 26.50 -3.77
CA THR A 66 3.20 26.32 -2.73
C THR A 66 1.84 26.91 -3.12
N ASP A 67 1.78 27.69 -4.20
CA ASP A 67 0.58 28.44 -4.57
C ASP A 67 -0.23 27.67 -5.62
N THR A 68 -1.55 27.65 -5.44
CA THR A 68 -2.46 27.08 -6.44
C THR A 68 -2.48 27.94 -7.69
N THR A 69 -2.47 27.32 -8.86
CA THR A 69 -2.48 28.02 -10.15
C THR A 69 -3.59 27.50 -11.06
N SER A 70 -3.99 28.30 -12.05
CA SER A 70 -5.00 27.91 -13.03
C SER A 70 -4.36 27.21 -14.24
N SER A 71 -5.15 26.39 -14.95
CA SER A 71 -4.67 25.81 -16.21
C SER A 71 -4.32 26.89 -17.23
N ALA A 72 -5.04 28.02 -17.24
CA ALA A 72 -4.80 29.12 -18.17
C ALA A 72 -3.42 29.76 -17.98
N ASP A 73 -2.97 29.89 -16.73
CA ASP A 73 -1.63 30.42 -16.43
C ASP A 73 -0.54 29.46 -16.89
N LEU A 74 -0.73 28.15 -16.63
CA LEU A 74 0.22 27.10 -17.03
C LEU A 74 0.31 26.92 -18.54
N LEU A 75 -0.79 27.13 -19.28
CA LEU A 75 -0.83 27.06 -20.74
C LEU A 75 0.02 28.14 -21.43
N ASN A 76 0.46 29.17 -20.71
CA ASN A 76 1.45 30.12 -21.26
C ASN A 76 2.87 29.55 -21.28
N THR A 77 3.12 28.43 -20.58
CA THR A 77 4.44 27.80 -20.43
C THR A 77 4.48 26.39 -21.02
N TYR A 78 3.39 25.63 -20.89
CA TYR A 78 3.31 24.24 -21.29
C TYR A 78 2.18 24.05 -22.31
N ASP A 79 2.47 23.29 -23.37
CA ASP A 79 1.49 22.95 -24.40
C ASP A 79 0.39 22.02 -23.84
N ASP A 80 0.78 21.08 -22.97
CA ASP A 80 -0.11 20.10 -22.35
C ASP A 80 -0.19 20.32 -20.82
N VAL A 81 -1.40 20.57 -20.30
CA VAL A 81 -1.63 20.86 -18.87
C VAL A 81 -2.65 19.89 -18.28
N PRO A 82 -2.30 19.11 -17.23
CA PRO A 82 -3.25 18.21 -16.58
C PRO A 82 -4.33 19.00 -15.84
N ILE A 83 -5.59 18.62 -16.03
CA ILE A 83 -6.76 19.25 -15.40
C ILE A 83 -7.13 18.50 -14.13
N SER A 84 -7.27 17.18 -14.28
CA SER A 84 -7.68 16.30 -13.21
C SER A 84 -7.09 14.93 -13.43
N ARG A 85 -6.98 14.18 -12.34
CA ARG A 85 -6.62 12.77 -12.36
C ARG A 85 -7.45 12.00 -11.36
N ARG A 86 -7.94 10.83 -11.78
CA ARG A 86 -8.68 9.89 -10.95
C ARG A 86 -7.98 8.54 -10.98
N ASP A 87 -7.53 8.10 -9.81
CA ASP A 87 -6.92 6.78 -9.63
C ASP A 87 -7.90 5.88 -8.89
N ILE A 88 -8.37 4.83 -9.54
CA ILE A 88 -9.19 3.79 -8.93
C ILE A 88 -8.34 2.52 -8.82
N ARG A 89 -8.23 1.96 -7.62
CA ARG A 89 -7.43 0.76 -7.37
C ARG A 89 -8.21 -0.30 -6.62
N HIS A 90 -8.10 -1.52 -7.13
CA HIS A 90 -8.64 -2.75 -6.56
C HIS A 90 -7.48 -3.59 -6.06
N GLN A 91 -7.26 -3.60 -4.75
CA GLN A 91 -6.14 -4.29 -4.13
C GLN A 91 -6.60 -5.57 -3.43
N LEU A 92 -6.01 -6.70 -3.80
CA LEU A 92 -6.18 -7.97 -3.12
C LEU A 92 -4.97 -8.22 -2.22
N ARG A 93 -5.23 -8.75 -1.03
CA ARG A 93 -4.23 -9.12 -0.03
C ARG A 93 -4.47 -10.55 0.39
N PHE A 94 -3.39 -11.27 0.57
CA PHE A 94 -3.38 -12.64 1.06
C PHE A 94 -2.32 -12.76 2.14
N GLY A 95 -2.62 -13.52 3.17
CA GLY A 95 -1.71 -13.88 4.24
C GLY A 95 -1.93 -15.34 4.62
N TRP A 96 -0.84 -16.02 4.96
CA TRP A 96 -0.88 -17.38 5.46
C TRP A 96 0.19 -17.58 6.54
N GLY A 97 -0.21 -18.00 7.74
CA GLY A 97 0.72 -18.40 8.80
C GLY A 97 1.32 -19.77 8.51
N ILE A 98 2.59 -19.79 8.09
CA ILE A 98 3.34 -21.01 7.80
C ILE A 98 3.69 -21.75 9.10
N SER A 99 4.03 -21.00 10.16
CA SER A 99 4.30 -21.52 11.51
C SER A 99 3.99 -20.46 12.56
N GLN A 100 4.13 -20.78 13.85
CA GLN A 100 3.89 -19.83 14.95
C GLN A 100 4.71 -18.52 14.87
N ASN A 101 5.82 -18.51 14.12
CA ASN A 101 6.71 -17.34 14.01
C ASN A 101 6.93 -16.88 12.57
N LEU A 102 6.33 -17.53 11.57
CA LEU A 102 6.56 -17.24 10.16
C LEU A 102 5.24 -17.15 9.41
N SER A 103 5.03 -16.04 8.71
CA SER A 103 3.87 -15.86 7.83
C SER A 103 4.29 -15.44 6.44
N LEU A 104 3.61 -15.96 5.43
CA LEU A 104 3.64 -15.47 4.07
C LEU A 104 2.60 -14.36 3.92
N ILE A 105 2.97 -13.28 3.23
CA ILE A 105 2.05 -12.23 2.83
C ILE A 105 2.23 -11.93 1.35
N ALA A 106 1.14 -11.58 0.68
CA ALA A 106 1.15 -11.12 -0.69
C ALA A 106 0.10 -10.02 -0.90
N ARG A 107 0.41 -9.05 -1.75
CA ARG A 107 -0.58 -8.09 -2.24
C ARG A 107 -0.36 -7.83 -3.72
N GLY A 108 -1.45 -7.65 -4.44
CA GLY A 108 -1.46 -7.22 -5.83
C GLY A 108 -2.65 -6.32 -6.07
N GLU A 109 -2.64 -5.58 -7.16
CA GLU A 109 -3.73 -4.68 -7.48
C GLU A 109 -3.99 -4.55 -8.97
N PHE A 110 -5.23 -4.16 -9.30
CA PHE A 110 -5.63 -3.69 -10.61
C PHE A 110 -5.96 -2.20 -10.52
N ALA A 111 -5.39 -1.41 -11.43
CA ALA A 111 -5.48 0.04 -11.43
C ALA A 111 -6.19 0.54 -12.69
N VAL A 112 -7.10 1.49 -12.50
CA VAL A 112 -7.72 2.31 -13.54
C VAL A 112 -7.31 3.74 -13.28
N LEU A 113 -6.40 4.26 -14.11
CA LEU A 113 -5.86 5.61 -14.03
C LEU A 113 -6.50 6.44 -15.14
N GLU A 114 -7.21 7.49 -14.77
CA GLU A 114 -7.84 8.41 -15.71
C GLU A 114 -7.27 9.79 -15.53
N ARG A 115 -7.03 10.48 -16.64
CA ARG A 115 -6.52 11.85 -16.61
C ARG A 115 -7.11 12.69 -17.72
N ASP A 116 -7.60 13.86 -17.33
CA ASP A 116 -8.02 14.90 -18.25
C ASP A 116 -6.87 15.89 -18.46
N THR A 117 -6.62 16.30 -19.69
CA THR A 117 -5.50 17.19 -20.06
C THR A 117 -5.96 18.20 -21.09
N TRP A 118 -5.60 19.46 -20.89
CA TRP A 118 -5.65 20.48 -21.94
C TRP A 118 -4.46 20.28 -22.87
N VAL A 119 -4.73 20.21 -24.17
CA VAL A 119 -3.74 20.08 -25.24
C VAL A 119 -3.78 21.35 -26.08
N ASN A 120 -2.64 22.03 -26.17
CA ASN A 120 -2.46 23.32 -26.83
C ASN A 120 -3.53 24.36 -26.44
N GLY A 121 -4.02 24.30 -25.20
CA GLY A 121 -5.05 25.18 -24.64
C GLY A 121 -6.41 25.20 -25.36
N THR A 122 -6.64 24.29 -26.31
CA THR A 122 -7.82 24.33 -27.20
C THR A 122 -8.59 23.02 -27.21
N THR A 123 -7.90 21.90 -27.01
CA THR A 123 -8.51 20.56 -27.03
C THR A 123 -8.39 19.94 -25.65
N GLN A 124 -9.46 19.31 -25.17
CA GLN A 124 -9.39 18.49 -23.95
C GLN A 124 -9.33 17.02 -24.35
N THR A 125 -8.33 16.31 -23.85
CA THR A 125 -8.17 14.87 -24.06
C THR A 125 -8.26 14.12 -22.74
N ARG A 126 -9.00 13.01 -22.75
CA ARG A 126 -9.08 12.07 -21.62
C ARG A 126 -8.30 10.82 -21.96
N ASN A 127 -7.33 10.49 -21.12
CA ASN A 127 -6.58 9.25 -21.21
C ASN A 127 -6.96 8.30 -20.08
N THR A 128 -7.17 7.03 -20.43
CA THR A 128 -7.48 5.96 -19.47
C THR A 128 -6.48 4.83 -19.64
N VAL A 129 -5.85 4.42 -18.54
CA VAL A 129 -4.96 3.27 -18.45
C VAL A 129 -5.55 2.28 -17.48
N GLU A 130 -5.76 1.04 -17.94
CA GLU A 130 -6.24 -0.08 -17.13
C GLU A 130 -5.22 -1.20 -17.19
N ASP A 131 -4.68 -1.57 -16.03
CA ASP A 131 -3.71 -2.65 -15.95
C ASP A 131 -3.48 -3.15 -14.52
N LEU A 132 -2.80 -4.29 -14.40
CA LEU A 132 -2.24 -4.73 -13.12
C LEU A 132 -1.18 -3.74 -12.63
N GLY A 133 -1.07 -3.60 -11.31
CA GLY A 133 0.08 -2.98 -10.64
C GLY A 133 1.17 -4.00 -10.36
N ASP A 134 2.16 -3.61 -9.55
CA ASP A 134 3.18 -4.53 -9.06
C ASP A 134 2.60 -5.51 -8.04
N VAL A 135 3.10 -6.74 -8.03
CA VAL A 135 2.80 -7.73 -7.00
C VAL A 135 3.93 -7.74 -5.97
N GLU A 136 3.58 -7.57 -4.70
CA GLU A 136 4.51 -7.72 -3.57
C GLU A 136 4.26 -9.06 -2.87
N VAL A 137 5.32 -9.84 -2.67
CA VAL A 137 5.30 -11.08 -1.87
C VAL A 137 6.36 -10.97 -0.80
N GLY A 138 6.04 -11.33 0.44
CA GLY A 138 6.98 -11.23 1.55
C GLY A 138 6.73 -12.25 2.64
N LEU A 139 7.72 -12.37 3.52
CA LEU A 139 7.68 -13.13 4.75
C LEU A 139 7.69 -12.18 5.94
N LEU A 140 6.91 -12.50 6.96
CA LEU A 140 6.94 -11.88 8.27
C LEU A 140 7.54 -12.86 9.26
N TYR A 141 8.59 -12.46 9.97
CA TYR A 141 9.23 -13.28 10.98
C TYR A 141 9.12 -12.63 12.36
N ASN A 142 8.45 -13.32 13.28
CA ASN A 142 8.26 -12.88 14.65
C ASN A 142 9.61 -12.97 15.41
N ILE A 143 10.13 -11.82 15.83
CA ILE A 143 11.38 -11.73 16.60
C ILE A 143 11.11 -11.79 18.10
N TYR A 144 10.02 -11.17 18.54
CA TYR A 144 9.68 -11.13 19.95
C TYR A 144 8.17 -11.18 20.17
N ALA A 145 7.74 -12.09 21.03
CA ALA A 145 6.38 -12.22 21.51
C ALA A 145 6.42 -12.53 23.00
N GLY A 146 6.22 -11.51 23.84
CA GLY A 146 6.26 -11.66 25.30
C GLY A 146 5.43 -10.61 26.01
N GLY A 147 4.61 -11.05 26.96
CA GLY A 147 3.69 -10.19 27.69
C GLY A 147 2.85 -9.31 26.74
N PRO A 148 2.89 -7.98 26.90
CA PRO A 148 2.07 -7.07 26.11
C PRO A 148 2.70 -6.69 24.76
N TYR A 149 3.91 -7.16 24.44
CA TYR A 149 4.67 -6.67 23.29
C TYR A 149 4.79 -7.72 22.17
N ARG A 150 4.75 -7.24 20.94
CA ARG A 150 5.02 -7.99 19.71
C ARG A 150 6.00 -7.22 18.83
N LEU A 151 6.93 -7.93 18.20
CA LEU A 151 7.90 -7.37 17.25
C LEU A 151 8.19 -8.40 16.16
N HIS A 152 8.03 -8.00 14.91
CA HIS A 152 8.41 -8.81 13.76
C HIS A 152 9.12 -7.98 12.68
N VAL A 153 9.83 -8.68 11.81
CA VAL A 153 10.45 -8.10 10.62
C VAL A 153 9.80 -8.64 9.36
N GLN A 154 9.87 -7.84 8.29
CA GLN A 154 9.41 -8.18 6.96
C GLN A 154 10.61 -8.24 6.01
N GLY A 155 10.64 -9.27 5.17
CA GLY A 155 11.50 -9.34 3.99
C GLY A 155 10.68 -9.81 2.80
N GLY A 156 10.77 -9.13 1.66
CA GLY A 156 9.96 -9.45 0.49
C GLY A 156 10.54 -8.97 -0.82
N ALA A 157 9.86 -9.34 -1.90
CA ALA A 157 10.17 -8.97 -3.27
C ALA A 157 8.98 -8.29 -3.93
N VAL A 158 9.27 -7.39 -4.86
CA VAL A 158 8.31 -6.75 -5.75
C VAL A 158 8.52 -7.29 -7.16
N ILE A 159 7.44 -7.70 -7.80
CA ILE A 159 7.41 -8.29 -9.14
C ILE A 159 6.65 -7.31 -10.05
N PRO A 160 7.30 -6.80 -11.11
CA PRO A 160 6.69 -5.82 -12.01
C PRO A 160 5.75 -6.50 -12.99
N THR A 161 4.47 -6.60 -12.62
CA THR A 161 3.43 -7.24 -13.46
C THR A 161 2.63 -6.26 -14.31
N GLY A 162 2.76 -4.96 -14.05
CA GLY A 162 2.06 -3.91 -14.81
C GLY A 162 2.91 -3.28 -15.90
N LYS A 163 2.30 -2.35 -16.65
CA LYS A 163 2.97 -1.53 -17.66
C LYS A 163 3.84 -0.44 -17.05
N ALA A 164 5.12 -0.48 -17.44
CA ALA A 164 6.10 0.57 -17.19
C ALA A 164 6.10 1.68 -18.24
N VAL A 165 5.47 1.44 -19.39
CA VAL A 165 5.28 2.41 -20.47
C VAL A 165 3.85 2.33 -20.93
N THR A 166 3.16 3.46 -20.94
CA THR A 166 1.76 3.58 -21.35
C THR A 166 1.63 4.63 -22.43
N TYR A 167 0.63 4.46 -23.29
CA TYR A 167 0.36 5.33 -24.43
C TYR A 167 -1.07 5.86 -24.35
N GLY A 168 -1.27 7.03 -24.92
CA GLY A 168 -2.57 7.69 -24.97
C GLY A 168 -2.56 8.79 -26.01
N GLU A 169 -3.61 9.58 -26.03
CA GLU A 169 -3.82 10.66 -26.98
C GLU A 169 -3.34 12.00 -26.39
N SER A 170 -2.68 12.81 -27.23
CA SER A 170 -2.54 14.25 -27.06
C SER A 170 -3.08 14.91 -28.33
N GLY A 171 -4.29 15.46 -28.24
CA GLY A 171 -5.03 15.94 -29.40
C GLY A 171 -5.34 14.79 -30.36
N SER A 172 -4.83 14.84 -31.58
CA SER A 172 -4.98 13.80 -32.60
C SER A 172 -3.78 12.84 -32.72
N THR A 173 -2.79 12.96 -31.84
CA THR A 173 -1.55 12.17 -31.89
C THR A 173 -1.47 11.19 -30.74
N VAL A 174 -1.00 9.97 -31.01
CA VAL A 174 -0.69 8.99 -29.97
C VAL A 174 0.72 9.27 -29.42
N VAL A 175 0.83 9.44 -28.10
CA VAL A 175 2.06 9.79 -27.40
C VAL A 175 2.30 8.88 -26.21
N HIS A 176 3.55 8.85 -25.74
CA HIS A 176 3.87 8.26 -24.44
C HIS A 176 3.20 9.07 -23.32
N LEU A 177 2.48 8.39 -22.44
CA LEU A 177 1.95 9.03 -21.24
C LEU A 177 3.05 9.17 -20.18
N PRO A 178 3.00 10.23 -19.35
CA PRO A 178 4.01 10.46 -18.35
C PRO A 178 3.93 9.43 -17.21
N TYR A 179 4.96 9.47 -16.35
CA TYR A 179 5.21 8.43 -15.35
C TYR A 179 4.05 8.19 -14.39
N ASP A 180 3.21 9.20 -14.19
CA ASP A 180 2.10 9.17 -13.27
C ASP A 180 0.91 8.36 -13.82
N MET A 181 0.89 8.10 -15.13
CA MET A 181 -0.05 7.20 -15.83
C MET A 181 0.50 5.78 -16.03
N ARG A 182 1.58 5.41 -15.33
CA ARG A 182 2.12 4.04 -15.32
C ARG A 182 1.54 3.27 -14.13
N THR A 183 1.24 1.99 -14.32
CA THR A 183 0.74 1.12 -13.23
C THR A 183 1.87 0.39 -12.52
N SER A 184 3.04 0.27 -13.16
CA SER A 184 4.22 -0.42 -12.64
C SER A 184 5.49 0.39 -12.90
N GLY A 185 6.50 0.13 -12.08
CA GLY A 185 7.87 0.59 -12.31
C GLY A 185 8.63 -0.16 -13.40
N GLY A 186 8.19 -1.37 -13.77
CA GLY A 186 8.89 -2.22 -14.73
C GLY A 186 10.17 -2.88 -14.20
N THR A 187 10.44 -2.80 -12.91
CA THR A 187 11.66 -3.34 -12.29
C THR A 187 11.30 -4.23 -11.11
N PHE A 188 12.12 -5.26 -10.88
CA PHE A 188 12.03 -6.04 -9.65
C PHE A 188 12.49 -5.21 -8.47
N GLY A 189 11.97 -5.47 -7.28
CA GLY A 189 12.37 -4.77 -6.08
C GLY A 189 12.43 -5.67 -4.85
N ALA A 190 12.89 -5.10 -3.75
CA ALA A 190 12.87 -5.71 -2.43
C ALA A 190 12.17 -4.80 -1.43
N VAL A 191 11.54 -5.43 -0.44
CA VAL A 191 10.90 -4.77 0.70
C VAL A 191 11.52 -5.29 1.98
N LEU A 192 11.95 -4.38 2.84
CA LEU A 192 12.35 -4.66 4.21
C LEU A 192 11.42 -3.90 5.15
N GLY A 193 11.15 -4.46 6.32
CA GLY A 193 10.33 -3.76 7.30
C GLY A 193 10.52 -4.26 8.72
N VAL A 194 10.12 -3.43 9.67
CA VAL A 194 10.06 -3.76 11.09
C VAL A 194 8.76 -3.21 11.64
N THR A 195 8.06 -4.01 12.44
CA THR A 195 6.78 -3.62 13.05
C THR A 195 6.79 -4.03 14.51
N GLY A 196 6.47 -3.09 15.39
CA GLY A 196 6.32 -3.32 16.82
C GLY A 196 4.95 -2.84 17.30
N SER A 197 4.36 -3.59 18.23
CA SER A 197 3.10 -3.22 18.87
C SER A 197 3.10 -3.55 20.36
N ALA A 198 2.29 -2.81 21.10
CA ALA A 198 2.05 -3.02 22.52
C ALA A 198 0.55 -2.95 22.81
N GLN A 199 0.07 -3.76 23.75
CA GLN A 199 -1.33 -3.79 24.17
C GLN A 199 -1.43 -3.76 25.69
N ASN A 200 -2.45 -3.09 26.22
CA ASN A 200 -2.82 -3.12 27.64
C ASN A 200 -4.34 -3.31 27.80
N GLU A 201 -4.85 -3.19 29.02
CA GLU A 201 -6.29 -3.37 29.32
C GLU A 201 -7.22 -2.35 28.62
N PHE A 202 -6.71 -1.18 28.24
CA PHE A 202 -7.47 -0.07 27.66
C PHE A 202 -7.35 0.04 26.14
N GLY A 203 -6.26 -0.44 25.55
CA GLY A 203 -6.01 -0.22 24.13
C GLY A 203 -4.70 -0.83 23.62
N SER A 204 -4.36 -0.45 22.40
CA SER A 204 -3.11 -0.83 21.75
C SER A 204 -2.45 0.35 21.06
N LEU A 205 -1.16 0.20 20.80
CA LEU A 205 -0.40 1.08 19.94
C LEU A 205 0.55 0.26 19.09
N GLY A 206 0.92 0.79 17.93
CA GLY A 206 1.91 0.17 17.09
C GLY A 206 2.59 1.15 16.16
N ALA A 207 3.76 0.74 15.69
CA ALA A 207 4.58 1.47 14.75
C ALA A 207 5.18 0.49 13.75
N GLN A 208 5.26 0.92 12.50
CA GLN A 208 5.88 0.17 11.42
C GLN A 208 6.77 1.10 10.60
N PHE A 209 7.93 0.58 10.23
CA PHE A 209 8.79 1.18 9.22
C PHE A 209 9.00 0.17 8.10
N ARG A 210 8.87 0.62 6.85
CA ARG A 210 9.11 -0.18 5.64
C ARG A 210 9.99 0.60 4.67
N PHE A 211 10.91 -0.12 4.05
CA PHE A 211 11.82 0.36 3.02
C PHE A 211 11.62 -0.49 1.77
N ARG A 212 11.34 0.16 0.64
CA ARG A 212 11.31 -0.45 -0.68
C ARG A 212 12.42 0.14 -1.52
N THR A 213 13.17 -0.74 -2.19
CA THR A 213 14.09 -0.38 -3.25
C THR A 213 13.74 -1.21 -4.48
N ASP A 214 13.76 -0.60 -5.65
CA ASP A 214 13.71 -1.32 -6.92
C ASP A 214 15.15 -1.59 -7.42
N PHE A 215 15.31 -2.50 -8.37
CA PHE A 215 16.59 -2.98 -8.89
C PHE A 215 16.67 -2.80 -10.40
N GLY A 216 17.82 -2.31 -10.88
CA GLY A 216 18.05 -2.06 -12.30
C GLY A 216 17.21 -0.90 -12.85
N GLU A 217 17.18 -0.81 -14.17
CA GLU A 217 16.35 0.12 -14.94
C GLU A 217 15.42 -0.70 -15.84
N ASN A 218 14.25 -0.15 -16.15
CA ASN A 218 13.31 -0.75 -17.11
C ASN A 218 13.71 -0.42 -18.56
N ASP A 219 12.94 -0.93 -19.53
CA ASP A 219 13.16 -0.72 -20.97
C ASP A 219 13.06 0.76 -21.43
N ALA A 220 12.70 1.68 -20.53
CA ALA A 220 12.65 3.12 -20.75
C ALA A 220 13.77 3.87 -19.98
N ASP A 221 14.86 3.18 -19.63
CA ASP A 221 16.01 3.69 -18.86
C ASP A 221 15.56 4.39 -17.56
N PHE A 222 14.51 3.85 -16.92
CA PHE A 222 13.89 4.43 -15.73
C PHE A 222 13.90 3.45 -14.56
N LYS A 223 14.15 3.99 -13.37
CA LYS A 223 14.05 3.31 -12.09
C LYS A 223 13.22 4.14 -11.12
N LEU A 224 12.31 3.50 -10.38
CA LEU A 224 11.67 4.17 -9.25
C LEU A 224 12.67 4.47 -8.13
N GLY A 225 12.52 5.65 -7.54
CA GLY A 225 13.26 6.03 -6.35
C GLY A 225 12.86 5.17 -5.15
N ASP A 226 13.80 5.05 -4.21
CA ASP A 226 13.59 4.35 -2.96
C ASP A 226 12.42 4.96 -2.17
N GLN A 227 11.60 4.10 -1.56
CA GLN A 227 10.44 4.51 -0.78
C GLN A 227 10.62 4.16 0.68
N TYR A 228 10.32 5.13 1.55
CA TYR A 228 10.36 5.00 3.00
C TYR A 228 8.93 5.24 3.53
N GLU A 229 8.37 4.25 4.20
CA GLU A 229 7.02 4.30 4.76
C GLU A 229 7.11 4.16 6.29
N ALA A 230 6.56 5.13 7.01
CA ALA A 230 6.47 5.11 8.47
C ALA A 230 4.99 5.22 8.87
N ASN A 231 4.48 4.20 9.54
CA ASN A 231 3.11 4.15 10.03
C ASN A 231 3.12 4.12 11.56
N GLY A 232 2.19 4.86 12.17
CA GLY A 232 1.93 4.82 13.61
C GLY A 232 0.43 4.77 13.86
N TRP A 233 0.00 3.99 14.84
CA TRP A 233 -1.40 3.90 15.22
C TRP A 233 -1.58 3.71 16.71
N ALA A 234 -2.75 4.11 17.18
CA ALA A 234 -3.26 3.82 18.51
C ALA A 234 -4.73 3.44 18.39
N ALA A 235 -5.16 2.49 19.19
CA ALA A 235 -6.54 2.06 19.28
C ALA A 235 -6.97 2.02 20.75
N TYR A 236 -8.21 2.43 21.02
CA TYR A 236 -8.80 2.44 22.35
C TYR A 236 -10.05 1.58 22.35
N ARG A 237 -10.29 0.89 23.47
CA ARG A 237 -11.37 -0.08 23.66
C ARG A 237 -12.72 0.56 23.96
#